data_AF-A0A9X6XF85-F1
#
_entry.id   AF-A0A9X6XF85-F1
#
_cell.length_a   1.000
_cell.length_b   1.000
_cell.length_c   1.000
_cell.angle_alpha   90.00
_cell.angle_beta   90.00
_cell.angle_gamma   90.00
#
_symmetry.space_group_name_H-M   'P 1'
#
loop_
_entity.id
_entity.type
_entity.pdbx_description
1 polymer ?
#
loop_
_entity_poly.entity_id
_entity_poly.type
_entity_poly.pdbx_seq_one_letter_code
_entity_poly.pdbx_strand_id
1 'polypeptide(L)' 'MVKTKKNAELGDHIFFKDGVKGIVVKVNENTVIVNIIENKTALEYEGNRTVVAHKNYKVIGA' A
#
# COMPACT_ATOMS: atom_id res chain seq x y z
N MET A 1 7.92 -7.26 23.90
CA MET A 1 7.55 -5.93 23.38
C MET A 1 7.25 -6.10 21.90
N VAL A 2 5.98 -6.34 21.53
CA VAL A 2 5.63 -6.49 20.11
C VAL A 2 5.42 -5.08 19.57
N LYS A 3 6.41 -4.53 18.85
CA LYS A 3 6.20 -3.30 18.09
C LYS A 3 5.19 -3.62 17.00
N THR A 4 3.92 -3.35 17.24
CA THR A 4 2.90 -3.37 16.19
C THR A 4 3.31 -2.29 15.19
N LYS A 5 3.98 -2.67 14.09
CA LYS A 5 4.24 -1.77 12.97
C LYS A 5 2.88 -1.26 12.50
N LYS A 6 2.52 -0.03 12.89
CA LYS A 6 1.25 0.59 12.48
C LYS A 6 1.30 1.02 11.01
N ASN A 7 2.50 1.31 10.51
CA ASN A 7 2.73 1.84 9.18
C ASN A 7 3.62 0.88 8.39
N ALA A 8 3.44 0.89 7.07
CA ALA A 8 4.24 0.10 6.13
C ALA A 8 5.57 0.81 5.91
N GLU A 9 6.61 0.02 5.66
CA GLU A 9 7.95 0.48 5.28
C GLU A 9 8.17 0.32 3.78
N LEU A 10 9.28 0.86 3.29
CA LEU A 10 9.67 0.71 1.89
C LEU A 10 9.89 -0.78 1.57
N GLY A 11 9.25 -1.27 0.52
CA GLY A 11 9.26 -2.67 0.11
C GLY A 11 8.11 -3.52 0.66
N ASP A 12 7.39 -3.05 1.68
CA ASP A 12 6.25 -3.80 2.23
C ASP A 12 5.13 -3.96 1.19
N HIS A 13 4.44 -5.10 1.26
CA HIS A 13 3.25 -5.35 0.47
C HIS A 13 2.01 -4.90 1.23
N ILE A 14 1.19 -4.06 0.59
CA ILE A 14 -0.08 -3.59 1.15
C ILE A 14 -1.26 -4.02 0.29
N PHE A 15 -2.38 -4.24 0.97
CA PHE A 15 -3.68 -4.49 0.36
C PHE A 15 -4.65 -3.37 0.70
N PHE A 16 -5.31 -2.82 -0.32
CA PHE A 16 -6.25 -1.71 -0.19
C PHE A 16 -7.38 -1.81 -1.21
N LYS A 17 -8.43 -1.01 -1.02
CA LYS A 17 -9.59 -0.94 -1.92
C LYS A 17 -10.25 -2.30 -2.22
N ASP A 18 -10.11 -3.26 -1.29
CA ASP A 18 -10.70 -4.59 -1.35
C ASP A 18 -10.40 -5.38 -2.64
N GLY A 19 -9.25 -5.15 -3.26
CA GLY A 19 -8.90 -5.84 -4.50
C GLY A 19 -7.59 -5.41 -5.13
N VAL A 20 -6.86 -4.49 -4.49
CA VAL A 20 -5.64 -3.91 -5.02
C VAL A 20 -4.48 -4.22 -4.10
N LYS A 21 -3.43 -4.80 -4.66
CA LYS A 21 -2.16 -5.02 -3.99
C LYS A 21 -1.11 -4.09 -4.58
N GLY A 22 -0.31 -3.51 -3.70
CA GLY A 22 0.80 -2.66 -4.09
C GLY A 22 2.03 -2.88 -3.22
N ILE A 23 3.18 -2.54 -3.77
CA ILE A 23 4.47 -2.50 -3.07
C ILE A 23 4.75 -1.05 -2.69
N VAL A 24 5.09 -0.80 -1.43
CA VAL A 24 5.43 0.55 -0.97
C VAL A 24 6.76 0.98 -1.55
N VAL A 25 6.75 2.07 -2.31
CA VAL A 25 7.97 2.68 -2.88
C VAL A 25 8.39 3.95 -2.15
N LYS A 26 7.46 4.59 -1.42
CA LYS A 26 7.75 5.76 -0.59
C LYS A 26 6.76 5.85 0.56
N VAL A 27 7.27 6.22 1.73
CA VAL A 27 6.47 6.47 2.95
C VAL A 27 6.53 7.96 3.27
N ASN A 28 5.37 8.59 3.46
CA ASN A 28 5.22 9.94 3.98
C ASN A 28 4.52 9.86 5.34
N GLU A 29 4.37 10.99 6.03
CA GLU A 29 3.80 11.02 7.39
C GLU A 29 2.36 10.45 7.48
N ASN A 30 1.53 10.71 6.46
CA ASN A 30 0.11 10.33 6.44
C ASN A 30 -0.25 9.33 5.33
N THR A 31 0.65 9.12 4.38
CA THR A 31 0.40 8.38 3.15
C THR A 31 1.61 7.58 2.71
N VAL A 32 1.35 6.54 1.93
CA VAL A 32 2.37 5.78 1.21
C VAL A 32 2.11 5.89 -0.29
N ILE A 33 3.19 5.95 -1.07
CA ILE A 33 3.14 5.78 -2.51
C ILE A 33 3.43 4.32 -2.78
N VAL A 34 2.57 3.69 -3.57
CA VAL A 34 2.68 2.27 -3.91
C VAL A 34 2.66 2.04 -5.40
N ASN A 35 3.41 1.03 -5.83
CA ASN A 35 3.35 0.50 -7.18
C ASN A 35 2.37 -0.66 -7.20
N ILE A 36 1.34 -0.59 -8.05
CA ILE A 36 0.31 -1.61 -8.20
C ILE A 36 0.93 -2.86 -8.81
N ILE A 37 0.74 -4.00 -8.16
CA ILE A 37 1.18 -5.32 -8.65
C ILE A 37 -0.01 -6.21 -9.01
N GLU A 38 -1.16 -6.00 -8.38
CA GLU A 38 -2.38 -6.72 -8.68
C GLU A 38 -3.56 -5.77 -8.49
N ASN A 39 -4.45 -5.74 -9.47
CA ASN A 39 -5.67 -4.95 -9.41
C ASN A 39 -6.83 -5.79 -9.93
N LYS A 40 -7.69 -6.22 -9.01
CA LYS A 40 -8.92 -6.97 -9.31
C LYS A 40 -10.16 -6.08 -9.37
N THR A 41 -9.96 -4.77 -9.42
CA THR A 41 -11.03 -3.77 -9.48
C THR A 41 -11.08 -3.15 -10.86
N ALA A 42 -12.17 -2.43 -11.17
CA ALA A 42 -12.28 -1.65 -12.40
C ALA A 42 -11.53 -0.30 -12.36
N LEU A 43 -10.72 -0.06 -11.33
CA LEU A 43 -9.96 1.19 -11.18
C LEU A 43 -8.75 1.18 -12.12
N GLU A 44 -8.53 2.25 -12.89
CA GLU A 44 -7.27 2.44 -13.61
C GLU A 44 -6.29 3.26 -12.78
N TYR A 45 -5.02 2.85 -12.80
CA TYR A 45 -3.93 3.53 -12.11
C TYR A 45 -2.91 3.99 -13.14
N GLU A 46 -2.81 5.30 -13.34
CA GLU A 46 -1.82 5.88 -14.24
C GLU A 46 -0.40 5.49 -13.80
N GLY A 47 0.36 4.92 -14.72
CA GLY A 47 1.73 4.46 -14.45
C GLY A 47 1.84 3.36 -13.40
N ASN A 48 0.75 2.63 -13.10
CA ASN A 48 0.68 1.61 -12.05
C ASN A 48 1.12 2.16 -10.68
N ARG A 49 0.85 3.44 -10.38
CA ARG A 49 1.17 4.05 -9.09
C ARG A 49 -0.03 4.74 -8.47
N THR A 50 -0.08 4.73 -7.15
CA THR A 50 -1.11 5.47 -6.41
C THR A 50 -0.64 5.86 -5.03
N VAL A 51 -1.36 6.80 -4.42
CA VAL A 51 -1.14 7.27 -3.06
C VAL A 51 -2.24 6.73 -2.16
N VAL A 52 -1.85 6.07 -1.07
CA VAL A 52 -2.78 5.44 -0.13
C VAL A 52 -2.52 5.96 1.28
N ALA A 53 -3.56 6.36 2.01
CA ALA A 53 -3.41 6.78 3.40
C ALA A 53 -3.14 5.59 4.32
N HIS A 54 -2.37 5.79 5.40
CA HIS A 54 -2.07 4.74 6.39
C HIS A 54 -3.32 4.05 6.96
N LYS A 55 -4.43 4.76 7.05
CA LYS A 55 -5.72 4.23 7.51
C LYS A 55 -6.48 3.36 6.50
N ASN A 56 -6.07 3.35 5.22
CA ASN A 56 -6.83 2.78 4.11
C ASN A 56 -6.20 1.51 3.51
N TYR A 57 -5.22 0.90 4.18
CA TYR A 57 -4.60 -0.34 3.74
C TYR A 57 -4.29 -1.28 4.90
N LYS A 58 -3.97 -2.54 4.57
CA LYS A 58 -3.43 -3.54 5.49
C LYS A 58 -2.09 -4.04 4.95
N VAL A 59 -1.07 -4.15 5.80
CA VAL A 59 0.21 -4.79 5.43
C VAL A 59 -0.02 -6.29 5.36
N ILE A 60 0.34 -6.92 4.24
CA ILE A 60 0.11 -8.36 3.97
C ILE A 60 1.41 -9.17 3.82
N GLY A 61 2.58 -8.51 3.82
CA GLY A 61 3.88 -9.16 3.81
C GLY A 61 4.95 -8.17 4.24
N ALA A 62 5.86 -8.64 5.11
CA ALA A 62 7.02 -7.94 5.66
C ALA A 62 8.26 -8.82 5.54
#